data_AF-A0A6M0RW79-F1
#
_entry.id   AF-A0A6M0RW79-F1
#
_cell.length_a   1.000
_cell.length_b   1.000
_cell.length_c   1.000
_cell.angle_alpha   90.00
_cell.angle_beta   90.00
_cell.angle_gamma   90.00
#
_symmetry.space_group_name_H-M   'P 1'
#
loop_
_entity.id
_entity.type
_entity.pdbx_description
1 polymer ?
#
loop_
_entity_poly.entity_id
_entity_poly.type
_entity_poly.pdbx_seq_one_letter_code
_entity_poly.pdbx_strand_id
1 'polypeptide(L)'
;MLKIWYRLCRAMQTHRTALLLNLAVIVPFALLTAYIKVSTILNGYSAGRTLRRSTGIDLLITLFSEPYSIPYEGILTEISEIVWCFPIALCFFTAHLLRHRQLRRYLSCFGIFLSLLLADDAFRITLILYSLLDVPKILMYGLYSSVGVAIAICFWRTILTTPYRLLLISGALLVFSAAADFLPIRGIGTPIMLEDGTKLLGLVNLSIYVWQSAKLALTKFPMANPPSNTSDRTGQLFQNF
;
A
#
# COMPACT_ATOMS: atom_id res chain seq x y z
N MET A 1 -7.46 -11.07 22.29
CA MET A 1 -6.68 -10.06 21.54
C MET A 1 -5.26 -9.85 22.08
N LEU A 2 -5.03 -9.73 23.40
CA LEU A 2 -3.69 -9.52 23.99
C LEU A 2 -2.62 -10.56 23.62
N LYS A 3 -2.94 -11.87 23.61
CA LYS A 3 -1.99 -12.93 23.26
C LYS A 3 -1.47 -12.84 21.81
N ILE A 4 -2.25 -12.24 20.91
CA ILE A 4 -1.88 -12.06 19.50
C ILE A 4 -1.01 -10.80 19.37
N TRP A 5 -1.38 -9.72 20.05
CA TRP A 5 -0.58 -8.50 20.17
C TRP A 5 0.79 -8.79 20.78
N TYR A 6 0.84 -9.59 21.84
CA TYR A 6 2.08 -10.02 22.48
C TYR A 6 2.94 -10.89 21.56
N ARG A 7 2.34 -11.79 20.76
CA ARG A 7 3.08 -12.57 19.76
C ARG A 7 3.59 -11.72 18.60
N LEU A 8 2.82 -10.71 18.16
CA LEU A 8 3.26 -9.72 17.18
C LEU A 8 4.42 -8.89 17.73
N CYS A 9 4.31 -8.34 18.95
CA CYS A 9 5.41 -7.63 19.61
C CYS A 9 6.65 -8.50 19.81
N ARG A 10 6.47 -9.78 20.19
CA ARG A 10 7.59 -10.71 20.36
C ARG A 10 8.21 -11.11 19.01
N ALA A 11 7.41 -11.31 17.97
CA ALA A 11 7.88 -11.53 16.61
C ALA A 11 8.61 -10.30 16.04
N MET A 12 8.12 -9.09 16.33
CA MET A 12 8.80 -7.82 16.02
C MET A 12 10.15 -7.72 16.76
N GLN A 13 10.27 -8.30 17.96
CA GLN A 13 11.51 -8.34 18.73
C GLN A 13 12.52 -9.38 18.20
N THR A 14 12.06 -10.53 17.70
CA THR A 14 12.93 -11.60 17.16
C THR A 14 13.32 -11.37 15.70
N HIS A 15 12.45 -10.73 14.90
CA HIS A 15 12.70 -10.34 13.51
C HIS A 15 12.91 -8.83 13.36
N ARG A 16 13.61 -8.23 14.33
CA ARG A 16 13.99 -6.80 14.32
C ARG A 16 14.64 -6.41 13.00
N THR A 17 15.46 -7.26 12.40
CA THR A 17 16.13 -7.00 11.12
C THR A 17 15.15 -6.77 9.97
N ALA A 18 14.07 -7.53 9.85
CA ALA A 18 13.10 -7.39 8.76
C ALA A 18 12.14 -6.20 8.98
N LEU A 19 11.81 -5.90 10.23
CA LEU A 19 11.04 -4.71 10.57
C LEU A 19 11.89 -3.44 10.36
N LEU A 20 13.16 -3.49 10.76
CA LEU A 20 14.14 -2.44 10.48
C LEU A 20 14.40 -2.31 8.98
N LEU A 21 14.40 -3.39 8.20
CA LEU A 21 14.61 -3.33 6.75
C LEU A 21 13.38 -2.77 6.02
N ASN A 22 12.16 -3.17 6.41
CA ASN A 22 10.94 -2.56 5.88
C ASN A 22 10.84 -1.08 6.29
N LEU A 23 11.13 -0.73 7.55
CA LEU A 23 11.17 0.67 7.98
C LEU A 23 12.31 1.43 7.28
N ALA A 24 13.49 0.84 7.10
CA ALA A 24 14.62 1.47 6.42
C ALA A 24 14.43 1.59 4.90
N VAL A 25 13.39 1.02 4.31
CA VAL A 25 13.01 1.26 2.91
C VAL A 25 11.80 2.18 2.86
N ILE A 26 10.77 1.90 3.64
CA ILE A 26 9.49 2.63 3.61
C ILE A 26 9.62 4.02 4.24
N VAL A 27 10.33 4.16 5.35
CA VAL A 27 10.52 5.46 6.02
C VAL A 27 11.35 6.41 5.16
N PRO A 28 12.53 6.06 4.62
CA PRO A 28 13.23 6.98 3.74
C PRO A 28 12.52 7.18 2.40
N PHE A 29 11.78 6.21 1.86
CA PHE A 29 10.96 6.45 0.68
C PHE A 29 9.83 7.44 0.98
N ALA A 30 9.10 7.27 2.08
CA ALA A 30 8.06 8.20 2.52
C ALA A 30 8.61 9.58 2.93
N LEU A 31 9.79 9.63 3.54
CA LEU A 31 10.49 10.88 3.86
C LEU A 31 11.03 11.56 2.61
N LEU A 32 11.47 10.80 1.61
CA LEU A 32 11.94 11.32 0.33
C LEU A 32 10.77 11.89 -0.47
N THR A 33 9.64 11.18 -0.55
CA THR A 33 8.43 11.71 -1.20
C THR A 33 7.90 12.94 -0.44
N ALA A 34 7.83 12.88 0.88
CA ALA A 34 7.47 14.04 1.70
C ALA A 34 8.45 15.21 1.53
N TYR A 35 9.76 14.95 1.47
CA TYR A 35 10.79 15.98 1.27
C TYR A 35 10.69 16.62 -0.11
N ILE A 36 10.59 15.83 -1.18
CA ILE A 36 10.41 16.33 -2.54
C ILE A 36 9.17 17.23 -2.57
N LYS A 37 8.06 16.78 -1.99
CA LYS A 37 6.79 17.53 -1.97
C LYS A 37 6.85 18.81 -1.14
N VAL A 38 7.38 18.75 0.08
CA VAL A 38 7.63 19.92 0.94
C VAL A 38 8.58 20.91 0.25
N SER A 39 9.61 20.42 -0.44
CA SER A 39 10.55 21.27 -1.19
C SER A 39 9.85 21.96 -2.37
N THR A 40 8.97 21.28 -3.10
CA THR A 40 8.14 21.90 -4.14
C THR A 40 7.14 22.90 -3.58
N ILE A 41 6.53 22.62 -2.43
CA ILE A 41 5.62 23.57 -1.75
C ILE A 41 6.41 24.81 -1.33
N LEU A 42 7.54 24.66 -0.64
CA LEU A 42 8.37 25.79 -0.19
C LEU A 42 8.93 26.61 -1.36
N ASN A 43 9.35 25.95 -2.44
CA ASN A 43 9.81 26.63 -3.65
C ASN A 43 8.66 27.30 -4.43
N GLY A 44 7.46 26.70 -4.42
CA GLY A 44 6.25 27.27 -5.02
C GLY A 44 5.68 28.47 -4.25
N TYR A 45 5.78 28.46 -2.92
CA TYR A 45 5.37 29.58 -2.05
C TYR A 45 6.22 30.85 -2.26
N SER A 46 7.47 30.71 -2.71
CA SER A 46 8.32 31.86 -3.03
C SER A 46 7.86 32.63 -4.28
N ALA A 47 7.06 32.01 -5.16
CA ALA A 47 6.53 32.60 -6.39
C ALA A 47 5.21 33.40 -6.21
N GLY A 48 4.87 33.76 -4.98
CA GLY A 48 3.92 34.81 -4.65
C GLY A 48 2.46 34.53 -5.01
N ARG A 49 1.66 34.00 -4.08
CA ARG A 49 0.21 34.28 -4.05
C ARG A 49 -0.37 34.12 -2.65
N THR A 50 -1.03 35.19 -2.23
CA THR A 50 -1.67 35.43 -0.93
C THR A 50 -2.87 34.52 -0.71
N LEU A 51 -2.96 33.89 0.48
CA LEU A 51 -4.15 33.19 0.96
C LEU A 51 -5.35 34.15 0.97
N ARG A 52 -6.21 34.05 -0.05
CA ARG A 52 -7.50 34.75 -0.06
C ARG A 52 -8.47 33.94 0.80
N ARG A 53 -9.03 34.60 1.81
CA ARG A 53 -10.05 34.12 2.76
C ARG A 53 -11.13 33.33 2.01
N SER A 54 -11.16 32.00 2.18
CA SER A 54 -11.97 31.10 1.33
C SER A 54 -13.22 30.60 2.06
N THR A 55 -14.32 30.49 1.31
CA THR A 55 -15.59 29.90 1.75
C THR A 55 -15.53 28.37 1.74
N GLY A 56 -16.49 27.67 2.36
CA GLY A 56 -16.46 26.19 2.48
C GLY A 56 -16.40 25.43 1.14
N ILE A 57 -16.87 26.02 0.05
CA ILE A 57 -16.79 25.46 -1.31
C ILE A 57 -15.35 25.58 -1.85
N ASP A 58 -14.66 26.68 -1.58
CA ASP A 58 -13.26 26.86 -1.98
C ASP A 58 -12.33 25.87 -1.25
N LEU A 59 -12.66 25.47 -0.01
CA LEU A 59 -11.93 24.42 0.71
C LEU A 59 -12.12 23.05 0.04
N LEU A 60 -13.34 22.76 -0.40
CA LEU A 60 -13.68 21.52 -1.11
C LEU A 60 -12.99 21.48 -2.48
N ILE A 61 -12.99 22.60 -3.21
CA ILE A 61 -12.22 22.77 -4.43
C ILE A 61 -10.72 22.62 -4.12
N THR A 62 -10.19 23.15 -3.02
CA THR A 62 -8.76 22.99 -2.66
C THR A 62 -8.38 21.54 -2.30
N LEU A 63 -9.30 20.77 -1.71
CA LEU A 63 -9.09 19.36 -1.39
C LEU A 63 -8.95 18.48 -2.63
N PHE A 64 -9.58 18.87 -3.74
CA PHE A 64 -9.75 18.04 -4.95
C PHE A 64 -9.31 18.70 -6.26
N SER A 65 -8.91 19.97 -6.27
CA SER A 65 -8.51 20.64 -7.52
C SER A 65 -7.01 20.61 -7.66
N GLU A 66 -6.56 19.93 -8.72
CA GLU A 66 -5.26 20.18 -9.32
C GLU A 66 -5.36 21.51 -10.10
N PRO A 67 -4.69 22.60 -9.68
CA PRO A 67 -4.47 23.69 -10.61
C PRO A 67 -3.55 23.14 -11.71
N TYR A 68 -4.03 23.17 -12.95
CA TYR A 68 -3.29 22.89 -14.19
C TYR A 68 -2.11 23.87 -14.35
N SER A 69 -1.09 23.74 -13.50
CA SER A 69 0.24 24.36 -13.61
C SER A 69 1.05 23.90 -12.39
N ILE A 70 1.90 22.90 -12.59
CA ILE A 70 3.09 22.50 -11.79
C ILE A 70 3.38 23.40 -10.56
N PRO A 71 3.50 22.87 -9.32
CA PRO A 71 2.97 21.62 -8.77
C PRO A 71 2.15 21.90 -7.49
N TYR A 72 0.84 21.72 -7.53
CA TYR A 72 0.04 21.61 -6.31
C TYR A 72 -0.85 20.37 -6.44
N GLU A 73 -0.49 19.35 -5.69
CA GLU A 73 -1.26 18.12 -5.56
C GLU A 73 -2.39 18.35 -4.55
N GLY A 74 -3.55 17.74 -4.78
CA GLY A 74 -4.63 17.76 -3.80
C GLY A 74 -4.16 17.07 -2.51
N ILE A 75 -4.56 17.60 -1.35
CA ILE A 75 -4.26 17.00 -0.03
C ILE A 75 -4.72 15.53 0.01
N LEU A 76 -5.78 15.19 -0.71
CA LEU A 76 -6.31 13.83 -0.76
C LEU A 76 -5.39 12.85 -1.51
N THR A 77 -4.73 13.33 -2.57
CA THR A 77 -3.73 12.58 -3.33
C THR A 77 -2.54 12.24 -2.41
N GLU A 78 -2.05 13.21 -1.63
CA GLU A 78 -0.97 12.99 -0.66
C GLU A 78 -1.34 11.97 0.42
N ILE A 79 -2.56 12.06 0.96
CA ILE A 79 -3.05 11.08 1.95
C ILE A 79 -3.12 9.69 1.32
N SER A 80 -3.60 9.58 0.07
CA SER A 80 -3.73 8.29 -0.61
C SER A 80 -2.38 7.59 -0.80
N GLU A 81 -1.31 8.32 -1.10
CA GLU A 81 0.06 7.79 -1.21
C GLU A 81 0.62 7.29 0.12
N ILE A 82 0.35 8.01 1.22
CA ILE A 82 0.73 7.53 2.55
C ILE A 82 -0.03 6.25 2.88
N VAL A 83 -1.32 6.18 2.52
CA VAL A 83 -2.16 5.00 2.76
C VAL A 83 -1.64 3.79 1.96
N TRP A 84 -1.12 3.96 0.74
CA TRP A 84 -0.50 2.91 -0.06
C TRP A 84 0.67 2.19 0.65
N CYS A 85 1.42 2.90 1.50
CA CYS A 85 2.56 2.32 2.21
C CYS A 85 2.14 1.21 3.19
N PHE A 86 0.95 1.31 3.79
CA PHE A 86 0.46 0.34 4.78
C PHE A 86 0.28 -1.09 4.23
N PRO A 87 -0.51 -1.35 3.17
CA PRO A 87 -0.68 -2.68 2.62
C PRO A 87 0.64 -3.25 2.07
N ILE A 88 1.51 -2.40 1.49
CA ILE A 88 2.85 -2.81 1.04
C ILE A 88 3.69 -3.34 2.21
N ALA A 89 3.79 -2.55 3.29
CA ALA A 89 4.53 -2.92 4.50
C ALA A 89 4.02 -4.25 5.07
N LEU A 90 2.70 -4.39 5.19
CA LEU A 90 2.06 -5.59 5.72
C LEU A 90 2.33 -6.83 4.85
N CYS A 91 2.32 -6.68 3.52
CA CYS A 91 2.62 -7.77 2.60
C CYS A 91 4.04 -8.29 2.79
N PHE A 92 5.04 -7.41 2.74
CA PHE A 92 6.45 -7.81 2.89
C PHE A 92 6.76 -8.32 4.30
N PHE A 93 6.24 -7.65 5.33
CA PHE A 93 6.42 -8.08 6.70
C PHE A 93 5.84 -9.48 6.92
N THR A 94 4.59 -9.70 6.50
CA THR A 94 3.93 -11.00 6.66
C THR A 94 4.63 -12.08 5.84
N ALA A 95 5.02 -11.79 4.59
CA ALA A 95 5.76 -12.72 3.75
C ALA A 95 7.07 -13.17 4.41
N HIS A 96 7.78 -12.25 5.08
CA HIS A 96 9.03 -12.58 5.78
C HIS A 96 8.79 -13.52 6.99
N LEU A 97 7.73 -13.29 7.76
CA LEU A 97 7.41 -14.12 8.93
C LEU A 97 6.87 -15.52 8.55
N LEU A 98 6.33 -15.66 7.34
CA LEU A 98 5.60 -16.85 6.95
C LEU A 98 6.50 -17.96 6.40
N ARG A 99 6.38 -19.18 6.93
CA ARG A 99 7.06 -20.37 6.39
C ARG A 99 6.31 -21.03 5.22
N HIS A 100 5.00 -20.80 5.10
CA HIS A 100 4.20 -21.42 4.03
C HIS A 100 4.59 -20.84 2.66
N ARG A 101 5.31 -21.63 1.86
CA ARG A 101 5.98 -21.19 0.62
C ARG A 101 5.03 -20.50 -0.38
N GLN A 102 3.83 -21.03 -0.58
CA GLN A 102 2.89 -20.50 -1.56
C GLN A 102 2.26 -19.18 -1.12
N LEU A 103 1.90 -19.07 0.17
CA LEU A 103 1.29 -17.86 0.73
C LEU A 103 2.33 -16.73 0.87
N ARG A 104 3.57 -17.10 1.20
CA ARG A 104 4.72 -16.18 1.15
C ARG A 104 4.92 -15.63 -0.26
N ARG A 105 4.97 -16.48 -1.28
CA ARG A 105 5.11 -16.07 -2.69
C ARG A 105 3.99 -15.12 -3.11
N TYR A 106 2.74 -15.46 -2.80
CA TYR A 106 1.60 -14.60 -3.07
C TYR A 106 1.78 -13.21 -2.46
N LEU A 107 2.06 -13.13 -1.15
CA LEU A 107 2.22 -11.86 -0.45
C LEU A 107 3.42 -11.05 -0.98
N SER A 108 4.54 -11.70 -1.32
CA SER A 108 5.68 -11.03 -1.94
C SER A 108 5.36 -10.47 -3.33
N CYS A 109 4.76 -11.28 -4.22
CA CYS A 109 4.36 -10.82 -5.56
C CYS A 109 3.32 -9.71 -5.49
N PHE A 110 2.35 -9.83 -4.59
CA PHE A 110 1.32 -8.82 -4.36
C PHE A 110 1.93 -7.52 -3.81
N GLY A 111 2.83 -7.61 -2.83
CA GLY A 111 3.56 -6.45 -2.30
C GLY A 111 4.38 -5.73 -3.37
N ILE A 112 5.10 -6.46 -4.22
CA ILE A 112 5.86 -5.89 -5.36
C ILE A 112 4.92 -5.17 -6.33
N PHE A 113 3.79 -5.79 -6.66
CA PHE A 113 2.80 -5.17 -7.54
C PHE A 113 2.23 -3.86 -6.95
N LEU A 114 1.89 -3.86 -5.66
CA LEU A 114 1.42 -2.63 -4.99
C LEU A 114 2.52 -1.56 -4.92
N SER A 115 3.78 -1.94 -4.72
CA SER A 115 4.91 -1.00 -4.78
C SER A 115 5.10 -0.39 -6.16
N LEU A 116 4.89 -1.17 -7.23
CA LEU A 116 4.95 -0.67 -8.59
C LEU A 116 3.84 0.36 -8.86
N LEU A 117 2.62 0.09 -8.39
CA LEU A 117 1.49 1.04 -8.49
C LEU A 117 1.77 2.32 -7.69
N LEU A 118 2.29 2.22 -6.47
CA LEU A 118 2.69 3.39 -5.69
C LEU A 118 3.79 4.19 -6.40
N ALA A 119 4.77 3.53 -7.03
CA ALA A 119 5.83 4.23 -7.76
C ALA A 119 5.26 4.99 -8.98
N ASP A 120 4.35 4.38 -9.74
CA ASP A 120 3.66 5.07 -10.83
C ASP A 120 2.88 6.28 -10.32
N ASP A 121 2.16 6.12 -9.22
CA ASP A 121 1.34 7.16 -8.61
C ASP A 121 2.18 8.33 -8.07
N ALA A 122 3.21 8.03 -7.27
CA ALA A 122 4.05 9.02 -6.60
C ALA A 122 4.97 9.81 -7.56
N PHE A 123 5.42 9.17 -8.65
CA PHE A 123 6.28 9.82 -9.64
C PHE A 123 5.51 10.23 -10.91
N ARG A 124 4.20 9.97 -10.96
CA ARG A 124 3.35 10.19 -12.14
C ARG A 124 3.97 9.60 -13.41
N ILE A 125 4.54 8.40 -13.33
CA ILE A 125 5.34 7.78 -14.42
C ILE A 125 4.51 7.68 -15.70
N THR A 126 3.25 7.25 -15.59
CA THR A 126 2.31 7.20 -16.72
C THR A 126 2.13 8.56 -17.40
N LEU A 127 2.08 9.66 -16.65
CA LEU A 127 1.96 11.00 -17.20
C LEU A 127 3.25 11.47 -17.87
N ILE A 128 4.41 11.15 -17.27
CA ILE A 128 5.73 11.43 -17.83
C ILE A 128 5.90 10.69 -19.16
N LEU A 129 5.55 9.40 -19.23
CA LEU A 129 5.67 8.62 -20.47
C LEU A 129 4.68 9.07 -21.54
N TYR A 130 3.49 9.51 -21.16
CA TYR A 130 2.58 10.16 -22.09
C TYR A 130 3.18 11.46 -22.64
N SER A 131 3.75 12.32 -21.79
CA SER A 131 4.29 13.62 -22.20
C SER A 131 5.58 13.51 -23.04
N LEU A 132 6.48 12.58 -22.70
CA LEU A 132 7.80 12.46 -23.35
C LEU A 132 7.85 11.46 -24.51
N LEU A 133 7.09 10.37 -24.44
CA LEU A 133 7.12 9.27 -25.42
C LEU A 133 5.78 9.09 -26.16
N ASP A 134 4.78 9.94 -25.92
CA ASP A 134 3.43 9.87 -26.50
C ASP A 134 2.76 8.49 -26.28
N VAL A 135 3.11 7.83 -25.17
CA VAL A 135 2.54 6.53 -24.83
C VAL A 135 1.15 6.73 -24.24
N PRO A 136 0.09 6.16 -24.84
CA PRO A 136 -1.27 6.42 -24.38
C PRO A 136 -1.52 5.83 -22.99
N LYS A 137 -2.15 6.60 -22.10
CA LYS A 137 -2.47 6.19 -20.70
C LYS A 137 -3.16 4.82 -20.62
N ILE A 138 -4.05 4.53 -21.58
CA ILE A 138 -4.79 3.26 -21.62
C ILE A 138 -3.89 2.03 -21.74
N LEU A 139 -2.72 2.18 -22.38
CA LEU A 139 -1.75 1.11 -22.51
C LEU A 139 -1.08 0.81 -21.16
N MET A 140 -0.74 1.85 -20.38
CA MET A 140 -0.19 1.68 -19.03
C MET A 140 -1.18 1.05 -18.08
N TYR A 141 -2.42 1.55 -18.03
CA TYR A 141 -3.48 0.95 -17.22
C TYR A 141 -3.79 -0.49 -17.66
N GLY A 142 -3.78 -0.76 -18.96
CA GLY A 142 -3.90 -2.11 -19.51
C GLY A 142 -2.78 -3.03 -19.02
N LEU A 143 -1.54 -2.56 -19.02
CA LEU A 143 -0.38 -3.31 -18.55
C LEU A 143 -0.48 -3.60 -17.04
N TYR A 144 -0.76 -2.60 -16.20
CA TYR A 144 -0.96 -2.81 -14.76
C TYR A 144 -2.12 -3.76 -14.46
N SER A 145 -3.24 -3.60 -15.16
CA SER A 145 -4.41 -4.48 -15.04
C SER A 145 -4.04 -5.93 -15.42
N SER A 146 -3.30 -6.12 -16.52
CA SER A 146 -2.87 -7.45 -16.97
C SER A 146 -2.00 -8.17 -15.94
N VAL A 147 -1.07 -7.44 -15.28
CA VAL A 147 -0.23 -7.99 -14.21
C VAL A 147 -1.08 -8.35 -12.98
N GLY A 148 -2.01 -7.47 -12.60
CA GLY A 148 -2.94 -7.72 -11.50
C GLY A 148 -3.79 -8.98 -11.73
N VAL A 149 -4.34 -9.14 -12.94
CA VAL A 149 -5.10 -10.33 -13.34
C VAL A 149 -4.22 -11.57 -13.37
N ALA A 150 -2.99 -11.47 -13.89
CA ALA A 150 -2.04 -12.59 -13.89
C ALA A 150 -1.74 -13.08 -12.46
N ILE A 151 -1.53 -12.17 -11.51
CA ILE A 151 -1.36 -12.51 -10.09
C ILE A 151 -2.62 -13.17 -9.54
N ALA A 152 -3.81 -12.64 -9.85
CA ALA A 152 -5.08 -13.20 -9.39
C ALA A 152 -5.30 -14.64 -9.89
N ILE A 153 -4.98 -14.92 -11.16
CA ILE A 153 -5.08 -16.26 -11.76
C ILE A 153 -4.03 -17.20 -11.16
N CYS A 154 -2.76 -16.78 -11.09
CA CYS A 154 -1.66 -17.60 -10.55
C CYS A 154 -1.90 -18.02 -9.10
N PHE A 155 -2.50 -17.14 -8.29
CA PHE A 155 -2.72 -17.35 -6.86
C PHE A 155 -4.19 -17.54 -6.49
N TRP A 156 -5.08 -17.89 -7.43
CA TRP A 156 -6.52 -17.94 -7.20
C TRP A 156 -6.90 -18.86 -6.02
N ARG A 157 -6.25 -20.03 -5.90
CA ARG A 157 -6.45 -20.97 -4.79
C ARG A 157 -6.08 -20.37 -3.44
N THR A 158 -5.07 -19.49 -3.42
CA THR A 158 -4.64 -18.79 -2.21
C THR A 158 -5.60 -17.66 -1.87
N ILE A 159 -6.06 -16.89 -2.87
CA ILE A 159 -7.04 -15.80 -2.70
C ILE A 159 -8.38 -16.34 -2.18
N LEU A 160 -8.82 -17.52 -2.61
CA LEU A 160 -10.04 -18.12 -2.07
C LEU A 160 -9.97 -18.45 -0.58
N THR A 161 -8.77 -18.59 -0.01
CA THR A 161 -8.59 -18.84 1.43
C THR A 161 -8.53 -17.56 2.26
N THR A 162 -8.44 -16.39 1.61
CA THR A 162 -8.47 -15.06 2.24
C THR A 162 -9.87 -14.44 2.11
N PRO A 163 -10.20 -13.35 2.80
CA PRO A 163 -11.49 -12.66 2.64
C PRO A 163 -11.58 -11.96 1.27
N TYR A 164 -11.71 -12.74 0.19
CA TYR A 164 -11.68 -12.27 -1.21
C TYR A 164 -12.75 -11.23 -1.56
N ARG A 165 -13.86 -11.19 -0.80
CA ARG A 165 -14.91 -10.17 -0.96
C ARG A 165 -14.36 -8.76 -0.79
N LEU A 166 -13.50 -8.54 0.21
CA LEU A 166 -12.85 -7.25 0.45
C LEU A 166 -11.89 -6.88 -0.68
N LEU A 167 -11.14 -7.87 -1.17
CA LEU A 167 -10.24 -7.67 -2.32
C LEU A 167 -11.03 -7.24 -3.56
N LEU A 168 -12.15 -7.91 -3.84
CA LEU A 168 -13.01 -7.60 -4.98
C LEU A 168 -13.60 -6.18 -4.86
N ILE A 169 -14.09 -5.80 -3.69
CA ILE A 169 -14.59 -4.43 -3.44
C ILE A 169 -13.48 -3.40 -3.63
N SER A 170 -12.29 -3.64 -3.06
CA SER A 170 -11.15 -2.72 -3.24
C SER A 170 -10.71 -2.61 -4.70
N GLY A 171 -10.66 -3.74 -5.41
CA GLY A 171 -10.29 -3.77 -6.83
C GLY A 171 -11.31 -3.06 -7.70
N ALA A 172 -12.61 -3.28 -7.45
CA ALA A 172 -13.68 -2.58 -8.16
C ALA A 172 -13.63 -1.07 -7.95
N LEU A 173 -13.37 -0.61 -6.72
CA LEU A 173 -13.21 0.82 -6.41
C LEU A 173 -11.99 1.44 -7.10
N LEU A 174 -10.85 0.75 -7.12
CA LEU A 174 -9.64 1.22 -7.81
C LEU A 174 -9.80 1.24 -9.32
N VAL A 175 -10.46 0.23 -9.91
CA VAL A 175 -10.78 0.22 -11.35
C VAL A 175 -11.78 1.33 -11.67
N PHE A 176 -12.77 1.56 -10.81
CA PHE A 176 -13.74 2.64 -11.00
C PHE A 176 -13.07 4.02 -10.92
N SER A 177 -12.14 4.21 -9.97
CA SER A 177 -11.29 5.40 -9.89
C SER A 177 -10.52 5.62 -11.19
N ALA A 178 -9.80 4.60 -11.69
CA ALA A 178 -9.06 4.70 -12.96
C ALA A 178 -9.98 4.86 -14.19
N ALA A 179 -11.21 4.36 -14.13
CA ALA A 179 -12.21 4.53 -15.20
C ALA A 179 -12.80 5.96 -15.21
N ALA A 180 -12.74 6.68 -14.09
CA ALA A 180 -13.22 8.06 -13.99
C ALA A 180 -12.50 8.99 -14.97
N ASP A 181 -11.22 8.74 -15.25
CA ASP A 181 -10.41 9.44 -16.26
C ASP A 181 -10.99 9.37 -17.69
N PHE A 182 -11.74 8.32 -18.01
CA PHE A 182 -12.30 8.09 -19.34
C PHE A 182 -13.75 8.53 -19.47
N LEU A 183 -14.41 8.85 -18.35
CA LEU A 183 -15.80 9.26 -18.36
C LEU A 183 -15.90 10.74 -18.79
N PRO A 184 -16.73 11.10 -19.79
CA PRO A 184 -16.90 12.48 -20.25
C PRO A 184 -17.80 13.28 -19.28
N ILE A 185 -17.47 13.27 -17.98
CA ILE A 185 -18.21 13.98 -16.95
C ILE A 185 -17.76 15.44 -16.97
N ARG A 186 -18.66 16.32 -17.42
CA ARG A 186 -18.44 17.77 -17.43
C ARG A 186 -18.73 18.36 -16.06
N GLY A 187 -17.74 18.96 -15.41
CA GLY A 187 -17.89 19.63 -14.12
C GLY A 187 -16.54 20.06 -13.55
N ILE A 188 -16.49 21.23 -12.90
CA ILE A 188 -15.29 21.73 -12.23
C ILE A 188 -15.22 21.03 -10.86
N GLY A 189 -14.42 19.96 -10.75
CA GLY A 189 -14.10 19.27 -9.49
C GLY A 189 -14.81 17.93 -9.22
N THR A 190 -15.98 17.66 -9.83
CA THR A 190 -16.66 16.36 -9.69
C THR A 190 -15.89 15.15 -10.25
N PRO A 191 -15.22 15.22 -11.42
CA PRO A 191 -14.43 14.08 -11.91
C PRO A 191 -13.24 13.79 -10.98
N ILE A 192 -12.58 14.83 -10.47
CA ILE A 192 -11.40 14.69 -9.61
C ILE A 192 -11.80 14.15 -8.22
N MET A 193 -12.92 14.61 -7.67
CA MET A 193 -13.51 14.01 -6.46
C MET A 193 -13.81 12.52 -6.61
N LEU A 194 -14.34 12.14 -7.77
CA LEU A 194 -14.71 10.77 -8.04
C LEU A 194 -13.45 9.90 -8.20
N GLU A 195 -12.44 10.39 -8.88
CA GLU A 195 -11.14 9.72 -9.03
C GLU A 195 -10.45 9.53 -7.68
N ASP A 196 -10.07 10.61 -6.98
CA ASP A 196 -9.28 10.57 -5.75
C ASP A 196 -10.06 10.00 -4.56
N GLY A 197 -11.34 10.32 -4.46
CA GLY A 197 -12.20 9.84 -3.36
C GLY A 197 -12.43 8.33 -3.44
N THR A 198 -12.72 7.81 -4.62
CA THR A 198 -12.93 6.36 -4.80
C THR A 198 -11.63 5.57 -4.69
N LYS A 199 -10.50 6.16 -5.11
CA LYS A 199 -9.15 5.62 -4.89
C LYS A 199 -8.85 5.43 -3.41
N LEU A 200 -9.07 6.47 -2.59
CA LEU A 200 -8.82 6.41 -1.16
C LEU A 200 -9.68 5.34 -0.48
N LEU A 201 -10.97 5.26 -0.82
CA LEU A 201 -11.88 4.21 -0.32
C LEU A 201 -11.42 2.81 -0.76
N GLY A 202 -10.94 2.67 -1.99
CA GLY A 202 -10.33 1.44 -2.50
C GLY A 202 -9.12 1.03 -1.66
N LEU A 203 -8.22 1.98 -1.35
CA LEU A 203 -7.01 1.74 -0.57
C LEU A 203 -7.27 1.41 0.90
N VAL A 204 -8.25 2.03 1.53
CA VAL A 204 -8.67 1.68 2.89
C VAL A 204 -9.18 0.24 2.92
N ASN A 205 -10.05 -0.15 1.97
CA ASN A 205 -10.53 -1.53 1.87
C ASN A 205 -9.39 -2.53 1.58
N LEU A 206 -8.45 -2.14 0.72
CA LEU A 206 -7.29 -2.95 0.40
C LEU A 206 -6.39 -3.17 1.63
N SER A 207 -6.19 -2.12 2.43
CA SER A 207 -5.43 -2.17 3.68
C SER A 207 -6.09 -3.12 4.69
N ILE A 208 -7.42 -3.04 4.83
CA ILE A 208 -8.20 -3.95 5.68
C ILE A 208 -8.08 -5.40 5.17
N TYR A 209 -8.16 -5.62 3.85
CA TYR A 209 -7.99 -6.94 3.24
C TYR A 209 -6.62 -7.55 3.56
N VAL A 210 -5.53 -6.80 3.33
CA VAL A 210 -4.16 -7.27 3.58
C VAL A 210 -3.97 -7.55 5.06
N TRP A 211 -4.47 -6.69 5.95
CA TRP A 211 -4.43 -6.90 7.39
C TRP A 211 -5.13 -8.20 7.81
N GLN A 212 -6.36 -8.45 7.32
CA GLN A 212 -7.10 -9.67 7.65
C GLN A 212 -6.41 -10.92 7.09
N SER A 213 -5.88 -10.83 5.87
CA SER A 213 -5.12 -11.91 5.22
C SER A 213 -3.86 -12.24 6.01
N ALA A 214 -3.13 -11.22 6.47
CA ALA A 214 -1.94 -11.37 7.31
C ALA A 214 -2.27 -12.03 8.65
N LYS A 215 -3.33 -11.55 9.31
CA LYS A 215 -3.82 -12.13 10.57
C LYS A 215 -4.15 -13.62 10.39
N LEU A 216 -4.91 -13.98 9.36
CA LEU A 216 -5.31 -15.35 9.10
C LEU A 216 -4.10 -16.25 8.77
N ALA A 217 -3.15 -15.73 7.99
CA ALA A 217 -1.90 -16.42 7.66
C ALA A 217 -1.10 -16.79 8.92
N LEU A 218 -0.92 -15.83 9.83
CA LEU A 218 -0.14 -16.01 11.06
C LEU A 218 -0.84 -16.89 12.10
N THR A 219 -2.18 -16.89 12.14
CA THR A 219 -2.93 -17.77 13.04
C THR A 219 -2.92 -19.23 12.57
N LYS A 220 -2.99 -19.46 11.25
CA LYS A 220 -3.10 -20.79 10.66
C LYS A 220 -1.74 -21.49 10.55
N PHE A 221 -0.67 -20.72 10.35
CA PHE A 221 0.70 -21.22 10.27
C PHE A 221 1.58 -20.49 11.30
N PRO A 222 1.37 -20.77 12.61
CA PRO A 222 2.18 -20.16 13.65
C PRO A 222 3.65 -20.54 13.47
N MET A 223 4.55 -19.62 13.84
CA MET A 223 5.97 -19.95 13.95
C MET A 223 6.14 -21.15 14.89
N ALA A 224 6.93 -22.14 14.49
CA ALA A 224 7.37 -23.16 15.42
C ALA A 224 8.05 -22.47 16.60
N ASN A 225 7.71 -22.87 17.83
CA ASN A 225 8.46 -22.45 19.00
C ASN A 225 9.96 -22.67 18.72
N PRO A 226 10.85 -21.77 19.16
CA PRO A 226 12.27 -22.11 19.20
C PRO A 226 12.39 -23.46 19.92
N PRO A 227 13.29 -24.36 19.49
CA PRO A 227 13.53 -25.58 20.23
C PRO A 227 13.73 -25.18 21.68
N SER A 228 12.88 -25.69 22.57
CA SER A 228 13.03 -25.52 24.01
C SER A 228 14.38 -26.10 24.34
N ASN A 229 15.38 -25.22 24.47
CA ASN A 229 16.74 -25.62 24.73
C ASN A 229 16.73 -26.18 26.16
N THR A 230 16.82 -27.51 26.25
CA THR A 230 17.48 -28.24 27.33
C THR A 230 17.08 -27.87 28.77
N SER A 231 16.03 -28.52 29.30
CA SER A 231 15.91 -28.78 30.75
C SER A 231 15.80 -30.27 31.09
N ASP A 232 15.97 -31.19 30.13
CA ASP A 232 15.79 -32.64 30.36
C ASP A 232 17.09 -33.47 30.29
N ARG A 233 18.26 -32.84 30.22
CA ARG A 233 19.55 -33.57 30.29
C ARG A 233 20.17 -33.69 31.68
N THR A 234 19.59 -33.06 32.70
CA THR A 234 20.06 -33.18 34.09
C THR A 234 19.34 -34.27 34.90
N GLY A 235 18.25 -34.85 34.38
CA GLY A 235 17.50 -35.92 35.05
C GLY A 235 18.00 -37.36 34.82
N GLN A 236 18.90 -37.59 33.85
CA GLN A 236 19.42 -38.93 33.53
C GLN A 236 20.84 -39.21 34.03
N LEU A 237 21.52 -38.22 34.62
CA LEU A 237 22.91 -38.39 35.12
C LEU A 237 23.01 -38.73 36.61
N PHE A 238 21.89 -38.80 37.34
CA PHE A 238 21.84 -39.16 38.77
C PHE A 238 21.16 -40.52 39.05
N GLN A 239 21.04 -41.40 38.05
CA GLN A 239 20.58 -42.78 38.26
C GLN A 239 21.70 -43.84 38.19
N ASN A 240 22.96 -43.42 37.97
CA ASN A 240 24.10 -44.33 37.88
C ASN A 240 25.26 -43.95 38.82
N PHE A 241 24.95 -43.50 40.04
CA PHE A 241 25.88 -43.48 41.18
C PHE A 241 25.14 -43.79 42.47
#